data_AF-A0A643BRG4-F1
#
_entry.id   AF-A0A643BRG4-F1
#
_cell.length_a   1.000
_cell.length_b   1.000
_cell.length_c   1.000
_cell.angle_alpha   90.00
_cell.angle_beta   90.00
_cell.angle_gamma   90.00
#
_symmetry.space_group_name_H-M   'P 1'
#
loop_
_entity.id
_entity.type
_entity.pdbx_description
1 polymer ?
#
loop_
_entity_poly.entity_id
_entity_poly.type
_entity_poly.pdbx_seq_one_letter_code
_entity_poly.pdbx_strand_id
1 'polypeptide(L)'
;SSERALLAQFGFPLTGTETRCYTNHALSYDQSKRVPRWVLEHISKSKITGDADRKHCKFKPDPNIPPTFSAFNEDYVGSGWSRGHMAPAGDNKFSSKAMAETFYLSNIVPQNFDNNAGYWNRTSDIKNICSVDTCKLLDFREFTLYLSTRKIEGARSVHRLEKVMENLQNAGIEPDEEFMTRYEKKLEELKAQEQSGVLEGKSS
;
A
#
# COMPACT_ATOMS: atom_id res chain seq x y z
N SER A 1 -19.04 -32.33 -14.59
CA SER A 1 -18.89 -33.60 -15.32
C SER A 1 -18.66 -34.73 -14.32
N SER A 2 -18.81 -35.97 -14.76
CA SER A 2 -18.44 -37.19 -14.01
C SER A 2 -17.01 -37.13 -13.46
N GLU A 3 -16.08 -36.57 -14.24
CA GLU A 3 -14.66 -36.49 -13.90
C GLU A 3 -14.42 -35.54 -12.75
N ARG A 4 -15.16 -34.41 -12.68
CA ARG A 4 -15.06 -33.49 -11.54
C ARG A 4 -15.51 -34.15 -10.23
N ALA A 5 -16.52 -35.02 -10.29
CA ALA A 5 -17.00 -35.74 -9.11
C ALA A 5 -15.96 -36.78 -8.63
N LEU A 6 -15.30 -37.48 -9.56
CA LEU A 6 -14.20 -38.40 -9.25
C LEU A 6 -12.99 -37.68 -8.66
N LEU A 7 -12.56 -36.57 -9.28
CA LEU A 7 -11.44 -35.75 -8.78
C LEU A 7 -11.71 -35.17 -7.39
N ALA A 8 -12.97 -34.86 -7.07
CA ALA A 8 -13.39 -34.31 -5.79
C ALA A 8 -13.84 -35.37 -4.78
N GLN A 9 -13.66 -36.67 -5.04
CA GLN A 9 -14.18 -37.76 -4.21
C GLN A 9 -13.79 -37.64 -2.72
N PHE A 10 -12.58 -37.14 -2.45
CA PHE A 10 -12.06 -36.95 -1.10
C PHE A 10 -11.90 -35.46 -0.73
N GLY A 11 -12.52 -34.58 -1.52
CA GLY A 11 -12.37 -33.13 -1.41
C GLY A 11 -11.08 -32.61 -2.04
N PHE A 12 -11.05 -31.31 -2.31
CA PHE A 12 -9.85 -30.62 -2.74
C PHE A 12 -9.00 -30.18 -1.53
N PRO A 13 -7.69 -30.01 -1.70
CA PRO A 13 -6.84 -29.39 -0.69
C PRO A 13 -7.40 -28.05 -0.24
N LEU A 14 -7.54 -27.87 1.07
CA LEU A 14 -8.01 -26.62 1.67
C LEU A 14 -6.82 -25.73 1.98
N THR A 15 -6.81 -24.52 1.41
CA THR A 15 -5.73 -23.54 1.63
C THR A 15 -5.96 -22.68 2.87
N GLY A 16 -7.20 -22.61 3.37
CA GLY A 16 -7.56 -21.79 4.52
C GLY A 16 -7.49 -20.28 4.29
N THR A 17 -7.62 -19.86 3.02
CA THR A 17 -7.44 -18.47 2.58
C THR A 17 -8.75 -17.71 2.44
N GLU A 18 -9.88 -18.31 2.82
CA GLU A 18 -11.17 -17.63 2.86
C GLU A 18 -11.12 -16.36 3.72
N THR A 19 -11.91 -15.36 3.33
CA THR A 19 -12.03 -14.11 4.08
C THR A 19 -12.70 -14.37 5.43
N ARG A 20 -12.07 -13.91 6.49
CA ARG A 20 -12.56 -13.94 7.86
C ARG A 20 -12.95 -12.54 8.28
N CYS A 21 -14.19 -12.35 8.68
CA CYS A 21 -14.72 -11.05 9.09
C CYS A 21 -14.89 -10.99 10.61
N TYR A 22 -14.42 -9.90 11.20
CA TYR A 22 -14.57 -9.54 12.61
C TYR A 22 -15.45 -8.29 12.71
N THR A 23 -15.57 -7.72 13.90
CA THR A 23 -16.49 -6.59 14.13
C THR A 23 -16.15 -5.36 13.28
N ASN A 24 -14.87 -5.10 13.00
CA ASN A 24 -14.44 -3.90 12.26
C ASN A 24 -13.24 -4.09 11.32
N HIS A 25 -12.77 -5.32 11.16
CA HIS A 25 -11.75 -5.66 10.17
C HIS A 25 -12.06 -7.02 9.55
N ALA A 26 -11.50 -7.27 8.37
CA ALA A 26 -11.51 -8.57 7.72
C ALA A 26 -10.09 -8.94 7.32
N LEU A 27 -9.79 -10.23 7.24
CA LEU A 27 -8.47 -10.72 6.84
C LEU A 27 -8.54 -12.01 6.05
N SER A 28 -7.50 -12.28 5.27
CA SER A 28 -7.17 -13.62 4.79
C SER A 28 -5.89 -14.08 5.46
N TYR A 29 -5.85 -15.33 5.91
CA TYR A 29 -4.75 -15.85 6.73
C TYR A 29 -3.82 -16.76 5.92
N ASP A 30 -2.52 -16.72 6.23
CA ASP A 30 -1.54 -17.67 5.69
C ASP A 30 -1.25 -18.75 6.74
N GLN A 31 -1.91 -19.90 6.62
CA GLN A 31 -1.70 -21.05 7.51
C GLN A 31 -0.25 -21.57 7.50
N SER A 32 0.51 -21.34 6.43
CA SER A 32 1.92 -21.77 6.34
C SER A 32 2.87 -20.85 7.11
N LYS A 33 2.59 -19.54 7.13
CA LYS A 33 3.44 -18.53 7.76
C LYS A 33 2.93 -18.07 9.12
N ARG A 34 1.73 -18.50 9.51
CA ARG A 34 1.03 -18.13 10.75
C ARG A 34 0.84 -16.61 10.92
N VAL A 35 0.55 -15.92 9.81
CA VAL A 35 0.38 -14.46 9.74
C VAL A 35 -0.74 -14.10 8.75
N PRO A 36 -1.34 -12.90 8.83
CA PRO A 36 -2.28 -12.44 7.80
C PRO A 36 -1.57 -12.24 6.46
N ARG A 37 -2.26 -12.57 5.36
CA ARG A 37 -1.87 -12.20 3.98
C ARG A 37 -2.21 -10.75 3.70
N TRP A 38 -3.39 -10.34 4.14
CA TRP A 38 -3.89 -8.98 4.10
C TRP A 38 -4.88 -8.80 5.25
N VAL A 39 -5.00 -7.56 5.70
CA VAL A 39 -6.04 -7.12 6.62
C VAL A 39 -6.66 -5.85 6.03
N LEU A 40 -7.99 -5.80 6.03
CA LEU A 40 -8.80 -4.69 5.56
C LEU A 40 -9.61 -4.15 6.72
N GLU A 41 -9.66 -2.83 6.87
CA GLU A 41 -10.50 -2.17 7.84
C GLU A 41 -11.17 -0.93 7.25
N HIS A 42 -12.21 -0.45 7.93
CA HIS A 42 -12.91 0.79 7.57
C HIS A 42 -12.93 1.72 8.79
N ILE A 43 -12.26 2.86 8.65
CA ILE A 43 -12.07 3.85 9.72
C ILE A 43 -13.02 5.03 9.49
N SER A 44 -13.63 5.52 10.57
CA SER A 44 -14.44 6.75 10.56
C SER A 44 -14.25 7.51 11.87
N LYS A 45 -14.59 8.80 11.90
CA LYS A 45 -14.50 9.64 13.12
C LYS A 45 -15.20 9.02 14.33
N SER A 46 -16.33 8.36 14.11
CA SER A 46 -17.08 7.67 15.16
C SER A 46 -16.42 6.39 15.67
N LYS A 47 -15.53 5.75 14.90
CA LYS A 47 -14.86 4.49 15.27
C LYS A 47 -13.58 4.70 16.08
N ILE A 48 -12.88 5.80 15.81
CA ILE A 48 -11.64 6.19 16.52
C ILE A 48 -11.91 6.91 17.86
N THR A 49 -13.17 7.10 18.23
CA THR A 49 -13.59 7.70 19.51
C THR A 49 -14.37 6.70 20.35
N GLY A 50 -14.26 6.79 21.67
CA GLY A 50 -14.92 5.89 22.62
C GLY A 50 -14.00 5.40 23.73
N ASP A 51 -14.57 4.65 24.67
CA ASP A 51 -13.94 4.28 25.95
C ASP A 51 -13.22 2.92 25.92
N ALA A 52 -13.11 2.26 24.76
CA ALA A 52 -12.35 1.02 24.68
C ALA A 52 -10.87 1.29 25.01
N ASP A 53 -10.36 0.59 26.02
CA ASP A 53 -8.96 0.69 26.45
C ASP A 53 -8.19 -0.59 26.10
N ARG A 54 -7.15 -0.40 25.28
CA ARG A 54 -6.22 -1.46 24.87
C ARG A 54 -5.56 -2.16 26.05
N LYS A 55 -5.45 -1.52 27.22
CA LYS A 55 -4.89 -2.11 28.45
C LYS A 55 -5.69 -3.33 28.93
N HIS A 56 -6.96 -3.44 28.54
CA HIS A 56 -7.82 -4.57 28.88
C HIS A 56 -7.77 -5.70 27.84
N CYS A 57 -7.12 -5.48 26.70
CA CYS A 57 -6.95 -6.47 25.66
C CYS A 57 -5.68 -7.28 25.88
N LYS A 58 -5.73 -8.58 25.52
CA LYS A 58 -4.60 -9.51 25.63
C LYS A 58 -4.42 -10.23 24.32
N PHE A 59 -3.17 -10.32 23.86
CA PHE A 59 -2.83 -11.16 22.72
C PHE A 59 -3.18 -12.61 23.01
N LYS A 60 -3.90 -13.24 22.08
CA LYS A 60 -4.26 -14.66 22.17
C LYS A 60 -4.44 -15.27 20.78
N PRO A 61 -4.27 -16.60 20.64
CA PRO A 61 -4.59 -17.30 19.41
C PRO A 61 -6.03 -16.99 18.98
N ASP A 62 -6.23 -16.84 17.68
CA ASP A 62 -7.56 -16.66 17.13
C ASP A 62 -8.38 -17.96 17.31
N PRO A 63 -9.54 -17.93 17.99
CA PRO A 63 -10.34 -19.14 18.21
C PRO A 63 -10.90 -19.75 16.91
N ASN A 64 -10.92 -19.00 15.79
CA ASN A 64 -11.43 -19.45 14.51
C ASN A 64 -10.33 -20.08 13.62
N ILE A 65 -9.07 -20.01 14.03
CA ILE A 65 -7.95 -20.63 13.31
C ILE A 65 -7.66 -21.98 13.97
N PRO A 66 -7.62 -23.10 13.21
CA PRO A 66 -7.25 -24.38 13.78
C PRO A 66 -5.89 -24.29 14.51
N PRO A 67 -5.76 -24.81 15.74
CA PRO A 67 -4.55 -24.65 16.55
C PRO A 67 -3.25 -25.04 15.83
N THR A 68 -3.30 -26.06 14.96
CA THR A 68 -2.17 -26.52 14.13
C THR A 68 -1.56 -25.42 13.25
N PHE A 69 -2.36 -24.43 12.84
CA PHE A 69 -1.95 -23.33 11.97
C PHE A 69 -1.93 -21.97 12.69
N SER A 70 -2.28 -21.95 13.98
CA SER A 70 -2.31 -20.73 14.78
C SER A 70 -0.91 -20.40 15.30
N ALA A 71 -0.58 -19.12 15.37
CA ALA A 71 0.54 -18.66 16.17
C ALA A 71 0.12 -18.60 17.65
N PHE A 72 1.10 -18.68 18.54
CA PHE A 72 0.90 -18.57 19.98
C PHE A 72 1.81 -17.50 20.57
N ASN A 73 1.54 -17.06 21.80
CA ASN A 73 2.33 -16.00 22.42
C ASN A 73 3.80 -16.42 22.62
N GLU A 74 4.02 -17.71 22.82
CA GLU A 74 5.30 -18.36 23.00
C GLU A 74 6.18 -18.23 21.75
N ASP A 75 5.60 -18.08 20.56
CA ASP A 75 6.35 -17.82 19.31
C ASP A 75 6.95 -16.40 19.27
N TYR A 76 6.36 -15.46 20.03
CA TYR A 76 6.75 -14.04 20.04
C TYR A 76 7.57 -13.65 21.27
N VAL A 77 7.22 -14.17 22.45
CA VAL A 77 7.89 -13.78 23.70
C VAL A 77 9.32 -14.31 23.69
N GLY A 78 10.29 -13.40 23.77
CA GLY A 78 11.71 -13.74 23.76
C GLY A 78 12.32 -13.94 22.36
N SER A 79 11.56 -13.75 21.28
CA SER A 79 12.05 -13.95 19.90
C SER A 79 12.91 -12.80 19.36
N GLY A 80 12.95 -11.66 20.05
CA GLY A 80 13.52 -10.41 19.53
C GLY A 80 12.57 -9.62 18.64
N TRP A 81 11.34 -10.10 18.41
CA TRP A 81 10.30 -9.42 17.63
C TRP A 81 9.11 -9.03 18.49
N SER A 82 8.46 -7.91 18.14
CA SER A 82 7.21 -7.48 18.75
C SER A 82 6.00 -8.08 18.02
N ARG A 83 4.84 -8.06 18.67
CA ARG A 83 3.54 -8.40 18.07
C ARG A 83 2.96 -7.15 17.40
N GLY A 84 3.23 -7.01 16.10
CA GLY A 84 2.78 -5.89 15.27
C GLY A 84 1.35 -6.06 14.80
N HIS A 85 0.48 -5.08 15.06
CA HIS A 85 -0.90 -5.10 14.56
C HIS A 85 -0.94 -4.67 13.09
N MET A 86 -1.74 -5.39 12.29
CA MET A 86 -2.09 -4.95 10.95
C MET A 86 -3.29 -4.00 10.99
N ALA A 87 -4.43 -4.44 11.56
CA ALA A 87 -5.52 -3.54 11.97
C ALA A 87 -5.24 -3.01 13.40
N PRO A 88 -4.99 -1.71 13.60
CA PRO A 88 -4.61 -1.16 14.90
C PRO A 88 -5.75 -1.16 15.92
N ALA A 89 -5.40 -1.35 17.20
CA ALA A 89 -6.36 -1.22 18.30
C ALA A 89 -6.97 0.19 18.38
N GLY A 90 -6.21 1.24 18.04
CA GLY A 90 -6.64 2.63 18.08
C GLY A 90 -7.83 2.95 17.19
N ASP A 91 -8.00 2.21 16.10
CA ASP A 91 -9.09 2.40 15.14
C ASP A 91 -10.44 1.82 15.60
N ASN A 92 -10.44 1.22 16.79
CA ASN A 92 -11.54 0.43 17.34
C ASN A 92 -12.01 0.95 18.71
N LYS A 93 -11.78 2.23 19.00
CA LYS A 93 -12.16 2.88 20.27
C LYS A 93 -13.64 2.82 20.60
N PHE A 94 -14.50 2.75 19.58
CA PHE A 94 -15.95 2.65 19.72
C PHE A 94 -16.45 1.31 20.28
N SER A 95 -15.63 0.25 20.25
CA SER A 95 -16.06 -1.11 20.60
C SER A 95 -14.94 -1.92 21.22
N SER A 96 -15.07 -2.24 22.51
CA SER A 96 -14.14 -3.12 23.22
C SER A 96 -14.03 -4.50 22.59
N LYS A 97 -15.11 -5.00 21.97
CA LYS A 97 -15.10 -6.26 21.22
C LYS A 97 -14.23 -6.14 19.96
N ALA A 98 -14.45 -5.12 19.14
CA ALA A 98 -13.66 -4.89 17.93
C ALA A 98 -12.17 -4.72 18.26
N MET A 99 -11.87 -3.95 19.32
CA MET A 99 -10.52 -3.77 19.80
C MET A 99 -9.91 -5.09 20.26
N ALA A 100 -10.62 -5.88 21.06
CA ALA A 100 -10.11 -7.18 21.54
C ALA A 100 -9.85 -8.18 20.39
N GLU A 101 -10.67 -8.15 19.33
CA GLU A 101 -10.46 -8.96 18.13
C GLU A 101 -9.18 -8.56 17.37
N THR A 102 -8.74 -7.29 17.43
CA THR A 102 -7.44 -6.89 16.84
C THR A 102 -6.23 -7.52 17.55
N PHE A 103 -6.39 -8.00 18.79
CA PHE A 103 -5.35 -8.72 19.53
C PHE A 103 -5.32 -10.23 19.25
N TYR A 104 -6.16 -10.72 18.32
CA TYR A 104 -6.02 -12.09 17.84
C TYR A 104 -4.75 -12.22 17.01
N LEU A 105 -3.99 -13.29 17.23
CA LEU A 105 -2.72 -13.49 16.53
C LEU A 105 -2.86 -13.67 15.01
N SER A 106 -4.08 -13.86 14.50
CA SER A 106 -4.42 -13.81 13.07
C SER A 106 -4.24 -12.42 12.44
N ASN A 107 -4.26 -11.35 13.24
CA ASN A 107 -4.03 -9.96 12.84
C ASN A 107 -2.57 -9.49 13.09
N ILE A 108 -1.71 -10.40 13.57
CA ILE A 108 -0.39 -10.05 14.09
C ILE A 108 0.73 -10.56 13.18
N VAL A 109 1.76 -9.74 13.01
CA VAL A 109 3.02 -10.11 12.37
C VAL A 109 4.20 -9.87 13.32
N PRO A 110 5.29 -10.65 13.22
CA PRO A 110 6.55 -10.31 13.88
C PRO A 110 7.08 -8.99 13.30
N GLN A 111 7.10 -7.94 14.13
CA GLN A 111 7.51 -6.59 13.72
C GLN A 111 8.66 -6.10 14.59
N ASN A 112 9.64 -5.44 13.98
CA ASN A 112 10.74 -4.82 14.72
C ASN A 112 10.18 -3.79 15.73
N PHE A 113 10.73 -3.76 16.95
CA PHE A 113 10.23 -2.91 18.04
C PHE A 113 10.25 -1.41 17.69
N ASP A 114 11.34 -0.92 17.11
CA ASP A 114 11.50 0.50 16.76
C ASP A 114 10.55 0.91 15.63
N ASN A 115 10.32 -0.01 14.68
CA ASN A 115 9.35 0.21 13.62
C ASN A 115 7.92 0.26 14.18
N ASN A 116 7.54 -0.72 15.02
CA ASN A 116 6.20 -0.84 15.59
C ASN A 116 5.87 0.34 16.52
N ALA A 117 6.78 0.74 17.40
CA ALA A 117 6.56 1.86 18.33
C ALA A 117 6.78 3.25 17.69
N GLY A 118 7.55 3.31 16.59
CA GLY A 118 7.98 4.55 15.95
C GLY A 118 7.24 4.85 14.66
N TYR A 119 7.85 4.49 13.52
CA TYR A 119 7.34 4.89 12.20
C TYR A 119 5.94 4.36 11.90
N TRP A 120 5.67 3.09 12.22
CA TRP A 120 4.36 2.48 11.98
C TRP A 120 3.28 3.11 12.85
N ASN A 121 3.57 3.36 14.13
CA ASN A 121 2.65 4.02 15.05
C ASN A 121 2.35 5.48 14.64
N ARG A 122 3.34 6.20 14.08
CA ARG A 122 3.12 7.53 13.48
C ARG A 122 2.24 7.46 12.23
N THR A 123 2.32 6.38 11.48
CA THR A 123 1.43 6.17 10.33
C THR A 123 0.01 5.89 10.79
N SER A 124 -0.23 5.20 11.92
CA SER A 124 -1.58 4.97 12.45
C SER A 124 -2.32 6.23 12.93
N ASP A 125 -1.65 7.37 13.11
CA ASP A 125 -2.30 8.69 13.07
C ASP A 125 -2.63 9.07 11.61
N ILE A 126 -3.39 8.20 10.92
CA ILE A 126 -3.77 8.38 9.52
C ILE A 126 -4.74 9.56 9.47
N LYS A 127 -4.21 10.76 9.21
CA LYS A 127 -5.01 11.89 8.76
C LYS A 127 -5.65 11.46 7.44
N ASN A 128 -6.94 11.75 7.29
CA ASN A 128 -7.68 11.50 6.06
C ASN A 128 -6.82 11.99 4.87
N ILE A 129 -6.56 11.11 3.89
CA ILE A 129 -5.77 11.44 2.70
C ILE A 129 -6.33 12.68 2.00
N CYS A 130 -7.65 12.90 2.02
CA CYS A 130 -8.32 14.10 1.49
C CYS A 130 -8.23 15.33 2.40
N SER A 131 -7.66 15.19 3.58
CA SER A 131 -7.35 16.28 4.51
C SER A 131 -5.86 16.65 4.50
N VAL A 132 -5.00 15.81 3.90
CA VAL A 132 -3.56 16.07 3.71
C VAL A 132 -3.17 16.19 2.23
N ASP A 133 -4.03 15.73 1.33
CA ASP A 133 -3.97 15.80 -0.12
C ASP A 133 -5.34 16.28 -0.62
N THR A 134 -5.40 16.81 -1.84
CA THR A 134 -6.60 17.34 -2.47
C THR A 134 -7.68 16.27 -2.69
N CYS A 135 -7.31 14.99 -2.74
CA CYS A 135 -8.18 13.88 -3.17
C CYS A 135 -8.86 14.14 -4.52
N LYS A 136 -8.35 15.10 -5.28
CA LYS A 136 -8.77 15.38 -6.63
C LYS A 136 -7.83 14.56 -7.50
N LEU A 137 -8.38 13.54 -8.15
CA LEU A 137 -7.65 12.91 -9.25
C LEU A 137 -7.34 14.00 -10.26
N LEU A 138 -6.09 14.07 -10.70
CA LEU A 138 -5.70 14.96 -11.78
C LEU A 138 -6.65 14.72 -12.94
N ASP A 139 -7.29 15.79 -13.41
CA ASP A 139 -8.13 15.70 -14.59
C ASP A 139 -7.27 15.39 -15.83
N PHE A 140 -7.91 15.11 -16.97
CA PHE A 140 -7.19 14.75 -18.19
C PHE A 140 -6.11 15.77 -18.58
N ARG A 141 -6.36 17.06 -18.34
CA ARG A 141 -5.40 18.13 -18.67
C ARG A 141 -4.25 18.11 -17.68
N GLU A 142 -4.55 18.12 -16.39
CA GLU A 142 -3.59 18.10 -15.29
C GLU A 142 -2.67 16.86 -15.38
N PHE A 143 -3.23 15.69 -15.66
CA PHE A 143 -2.49 14.43 -15.76
C PHE A 143 -1.62 14.36 -17.02
N THR A 144 -2.16 14.80 -18.17
CA THR A 144 -1.40 14.80 -19.43
C THR A 144 -0.27 15.82 -19.39
N LEU A 145 -0.50 16.98 -18.78
CA LEU A 145 0.54 17.99 -18.53
C LEU A 145 1.63 17.43 -17.62
N TYR A 146 1.27 16.86 -16.46
CA TYR A 146 2.20 16.19 -15.55
C TYR A 146 3.08 15.12 -16.25
N LEU A 147 2.46 14.22 -17.02
CA LEU A 147 3.19 13.18 -17.75
C LEU A 147 4.10 13.76 -18.84
N SER A 148 3.67 14.83 -19.50
CA SER A 148 4.45 15.49 -20.55
C SER A 148 5.65 16.22 -19.94
N THR A 149 5.47 16.88 -18.80
CA THR A 149 6.56 17.47 -18.00
C THR A 149 7.61 16.42 -17.62
N ARG A 150 7.20 15.20 -17.24
CA ARG A 150 8.15 14.11 -16.95
C ARG A 150 8.87 13.57 -18.19
N LYS A 151 8.23 13.60 -19.37
CA LYS A 151 8.86 13.16 -20.62
C LYS A 151 9.96 14.12 -21.09
N ILE A 152 9.94 15.39 -20.67
CA ILE A 152 11.01 16.36 -20.93
C ILE A 152 12.33 15.86 -20.35
N GLU A 153 12.37 15.46 -19.08
CA GLU A 153 13.60 15.00 -18.41
C GLU A 153 14.21 13.77 -19.10
N GLY A 154 13.36 12.89 -19.64
CA GLY A 154 13.76 11.69 -20.38
C GLY A 154 14.10 11.91 -21.86
N ALA A 155 13.94 13.12 -22.39
CA ALA A 155 14.27 13.43 -23.77
C ALA A 155 15.79 13.41 -23.97
N ARG A 156 16.25 12.64 -24.96
CA ARG A 156 17.67 12.45 -25.31
C ARG A 156 18.08 13.17 -26.59
N SER A 157 17.15 13.85 -27.25
CA SER A 157 17.38 14.62 -28.47
C SER A 157 16.36 15.73 -28.58
N VAL A 158 16.72 16.81 -29.29
CA VAL A 158 15.81 17.95 -29.52
C VAL A 158 14.52 17.47 -30.19
N HIS A 159 14.61 16.58 -31.19
CA HIS A 159 13.44 16.01 -31.86
C HIS A 159 12.46 15.30 -30.90
N ARG A 160 12.98 14.56 -29.92
CA ARG A 160 12.12 13.88 -28.93
C ARG A 160 11.47 14.86 -27.97
N LEU A 161 12.16 15.96 -27.66
CA LEU A 161 11.63 17.05 -26.83
C LEU A 161 10.52 17.80 -27.57
N GLU A 162 10.72 18.16 -28.84
CA GLU A 162 9.70 18.80 -29.69
C GLU A 162 8.44 17.94 -29.81
N LYS A 163 8.59 16.63 -29.97
CA LYS A 163 7.46 15.68 -30.00
C LYS A 163 6.66 15.67 -28.69
N VAL A 164 7.26 16.00 -27.55
CA VAL A 164 6.51 16.13 -26.28
C VAL A 164 5.60 17.36 -26.33
N MET A 165 6.10 18.48 -26.85
CA MET A 165 5.30 19.71 -27.04
C MET A 165 4.18 19.49 -28.06
N GLU A 166 4.48 18.87 -29.20
CA GLU A 166 3.50 18.59 -30.26
C GLU A 166 2.36 17.70 -29.75
N ASN A 167 2.67 16.65 -28.99
CA ASN A 167 1.64 15.79 -28.41
C ASN A 167 0.74 16.53 -27.42
N LEU A 168 1.28 17.49 -26.67
CA LEU A 168 0.53 18.30 -25.72
C LEU A 168 -0.43 19.26 -26.44
N GLN A 169 0.05 19.90 -27.51
CA GLN A 169 -0.74 20.76 -28.39
C GLN A 169 -1.85 20.00 -29.12
N ASN A 170 -1.54 18.81 -29.67
CA ASN A 170 -2.52 17.94 -30.31
C ASN A 170 -3.62 17.46 -29.34
N ALA A 171 -3.31 17.38 -28.04
CA ALA A 171 -4.29 17.09 -26.99
C ALA A 171 -5.13 18.32 -26.58
N GLY A 172 -4.88 19.50 -27.16
CA GLY A 172 -5.59 20.75 -26.83
C GLY A 172 -5.26 21.27 -25.43
N ILE A 173 -4.04 21.01 -24.95
CA ILE A 173 -3.58 21.40 -23.61
C ILE A 173 -2.51 22.48 -23.76
N GLU A 174 -2.74 23.62 -23.11
CA GLU A 174 -1.76 24.70 -23.06
C GLU A 174 -0.68 24.37 -22.01
N PRO A 175 0.61 24.52 -22.32
CA PRO A 175 1.69 24.40 -21.35
C PRO A 175 1.56 25.42 -20.22
N ASP A 176 1.82 24.99 -18.98
CA ASP A 176 1.95 25.90 -17.83
C ASP A 176 3.39 26.42 -17.68
N GLU A 177 3.57 27.37 -16.75
CA GLU A 177 4.87 28.00 -16.48
C GLU A 177 5.94 26.99 -16.05
N GLU A 178 5.56 25.96 -15.29
CA GLU A 178 6.48 24.91 -14.84
C GLU A 178 6.94 24.03 -16.02
N PHE A 179 6.02 23.63 -16.89
CA PHE A 179 6.33 22.88 -18.10
C PHE A 179 7.30 23.68 -18.98
N MET A 180 7.02 24.95 -19.24
CA MET A 180 7.84 25.80 -20.12
C MET A 180 9.25 25.98 -19.56
N THR A 181 9.37 26.26 -18.26
CA THR A 181 10.67 26.40 -17.59
C THR A 181 11.53 25.14 -17.74
N ARG A 182 10.94 23.96 -17.55
CA ARG A 182 11.66 22.68 -17.69
C ARG A 182 11.99 22.38 -19.15
N TYR A 183 11.09 22.70 -20.07
CA TYR A 183 11.27 22.50 -21.50
C TYR A 183 12.45 23.30 -22.04
N GLU A 184 12.51 24.61 -21.74
CA GLU A 184 13.56 25.52 -22.19
C GLU A 184 14.92 25.10 -21.65
N LYS A 185 15.00 24.80 -20.34
CA LYS A 185 16.23 24.30 -19.72
C LYS A 185 16.74 23.02 -20.39
N LYS A 186 15.85 22.07 -20.70
CA LYS A 186 16.24 20.81 -21.34
C LYS A 186 16.64 21.01 -22.81
N LEU A 187 16.01 21.96 -23.50
CA LEU A 187 16.35 22.33 -24.86
C LEU A 187 17.76 22.90 -24.95
N GLU A 188 18.14 23.77 -24.01
CA GLU A 188 19.50 24.31 -23.90
C GLU A 188 20.51 23.19 -23.62
N GLU A 189 20.22 22.30 -22.68
CA GLU A 189 21.07 21.16 -22.34
C GLU A 189 21.34 20.26 -23.56
N LEU A 190 20.28 19.91 -24.30
CA LEU A 190 20.39 19.02 -25.47
C LEU A 190 21.12 19.70 -26.63
N LYS A 191 20.88 21.00 -26.87
CA LYS A 191 21.62 21.76 -27.88
C LYS A 191 23.10 21.89 -27.54
N ALA A 192 23.44 22.10 -26.27
CA ALA A 192 24.82 22.10 -25.81
C ALA A 192 25.49 20.72 -25.98
N GLN A 193 24.77 19.64 -25.70
CA GLN A 193 25.25 18.27 -25.93
C GLN A 193 25.49 17.97 -27.42
N GLU A 194 24.58 18.39 -28.31
CA GLU A 194 24.73 18.28 -29.76
C GLU A 194 25.93 19.09 -30.30
N GLN A 195 26.17 20.29 -29.75
CA GLN A 195 27.34 21.12 -30.12
C GLN A 195 28.67 20.58 -29.56
N SER A 196 28.63 19.88 -28.42
CA SER A 196 29.82 19.30 -27.76
C SER A 196 30.32 17.98 -28.36
N GLY A 197 29.60 17.40 -29.33
CA GLY A 197 30.09 16.25 -30.09
C GLY A 197 30.18 14.93 -29.32
N VAL A 198 29.31 14.67 -28.34
CA VAL A 198 29.22 13.32 -27.72
C VAL A 198 28.29 12.44 -28.55
N LEU A 199 28.79 12.02 -29.71
CA LEU A 199 28.29 10.88 -30.47
C LEU A 199 29.47 9.94 -30.67
N GLU A 200 29.57 8.92 -29.83
CA GLU A 200 29.91 7.56 -30.27
C GLU A 200 29.76 6.55 -29.13
N GLY A 201 29.07 5.44 -29.43
CA GLY A 201 29.25 4.18 -28.70
C GLY A 201 28.06 3.65 -27.92
N LYS A 202 27.08 3.03 -28.62
CA LYS A 202 26.94 1.56 -28.64
C LYS A 202 25.70 1.15 -29.44
N SER A 203 25.93 0.89 -30.73
CA SER A 203 25.28 -0.23 -31.42
C SER A 203 26.16 -1.47 -31.23
N SER A 204 25.66 -2.49 -30.54
CA SER A 204 25.96 -3.92 -30.69
C SER A 204 24.88 -4.68 -29.93
#